data_AF-A0AAV4PGU7-F1
#
_entry.id   AF-A0AAV4PGU7-F1
#
_cell.length_a   1.000
_cell.length_b   1.000
_cell.length_c   1.000
_cell.angle_alpha   90.00
_cell.angle_beta   90.00
_cell.angle_gamma   90.00
#
_symmetry.space_group_name_H-M   'P 1'
#
loop_
_entity.id
_entity.type
_entity.pdbx_description
1 polymer ?
#
loop_
_entity_poly.entity_id
_entity_poly.type
_entity_poly.pdbx_seq_one_letter_code
_entity_poly.pdbx_strand_id
1 'polypeptide(L)'
;MRMLLCVYVYKNDIYYVPKVNGTHYAVTNNGVEGVVFNGVPDWLYEEEILKSNQALWWSPDGNQFCFATLNDTKTGIYYYNWYGNHNDSSNVMAQLKSIRYPKVSTTIWIAY
;
A
#
# COMPACT_ATOMS: atom_id res chain seq x y z
N MET A 1 -17.44 19.24 20.81
CA MET A 1 -16.26 19.49 19.96
C MET A 1 -15.82 18.14 19.41
N ARG A 2 -15.96 17.88 18.11
CA ARG A 2 -15.59 16.59 17.50
C ARG A 2 -14.05 16.58 17.37
N MET A 3 -13.38 15.68 18.08
CA MET A 3 -11.94 15.53 17.98
C MET A 3 -11.63 15.03 16.57
N LEU A 4 -10.83 15.78 15.80
CA LEU A 4 -10.43 15.38 14.46
C LEU A 4 -9.42 14.24 14.59
N LEU A 5 -9.92 13.04 14.40
CA LEU A 5 -9.20 11.78 14.37
C LEU A 5 -8.63 11.58 12.95
N CYS A 6 -7.38 11.17 12.82
CA CYS A 6 -6.78 10.86 11.52
C CYS A 6 -6.08 9.51 11.57
N VAL A 7 -6.27 8.70 10.52
CA VAL A 7 -5.45 7.52 10.23
C VAL A 7 -4.88 7.69 8.84
N TYR A 8 -3.61 7.37 8.68
CA TYR A 8 -2.93 7.39 7.38
C TYR A 8 -1.96 6.22 7.29
N VAL A 9 -1.54 5.93 6.07
CA VAL A 9 -0.53 4.91 5.78
C VAL A 9 0.77 5.59 5.36
N TYR A 10 1.88 5.17 5.93
CA TYR A 10 3.22 5.64 5.59
C TYR A 10 4.19 4.47 5.55
N LYS A 11 4.91 4.33 4.43
CA LYS A 11 5.81 3.20 4.17
C LYS A 11 5.16 1.85 4.46
N ASN A 12 3.92 1.69 4.00
CA ASN A 12 3.09 0.51 4.18
C ASN A 12 2.70 0.16 5.64
N ASP A 13 2.91 1.07 6.60
CA ASP A 13 2.39 0.92 7.97
C ASP A 13 1.31 1.95 8.27
N ILE A 14 0.34 1.54 9.10
CA ILE A 14 -0.79 2.37 9.52
C ILE A 14 -0.40 3.18 10.74
N TYR A 15 -0.69 4.47 10.71
CA TYR A 15 -0.49 5.40 11.81
C TYR A 15 -1.80 6.06 12.22
N TYR A 16 -1.99 6.16 13.53
CA TYR A 16 -3.14 6.77 14.17
C TYR A 16 -2.74 8.07 14.87
N VAL A 17 -3.52 9.13 14.65
CA VAL A 17 -3.31 10.46 15.23
C VAL A 17 -4.61 10.94 15.90
N PRO A 18 -4.69 10.95 17.25
CA PRO A 18 -5.91 11.29 17.97
C PRO A 18 -6.24 12.79 17.95
N LYS A 19 -5.27 13.65 17.63
CA LYS A 19 -5.40 15.11 17.68
C LYS A 19 -4.49 15.75 16.63
N VAL A 20 -4.95 16.84 16.01
CA VAL A 20 -4.14 17.68 15.11
C VAL A 20 -2.83 18.08 15.81
N ASN A 21 -1.70 17.84 15.15
CA ASN A 21 -0.33 18.05 15.67
C ASN A 21 0.00 17.27 16.94
N GLY A 22 -0.71 16.16 17.20
CA GLY A 22 -0.45 15.25 18.31
C GLY A 22 0.60 14.18 18.00
N THR A 23 0.79 13.28 18.96
CA THR A 23 1.65 12.10 18.77
C THR A 23 1.06 11.15 17.73
N HIS A 24 1.93 10.59 16.90
CA HIS A 24 1.60 9.59 15.89
C HIS A 24 1.86 8.20 16.47
N TYR A 25 0.83 7.35 16.52
CA TYR A 25 0.93 6.00 17.05
C TYR A 25 0.95 5.00 15.90
N ALA A 26 2.00 4.19 15.82
CA ALA A 26 2.05 3.08 14.87
C ALA A 26 1.03 2.00 15.29
N VAL A 27 0.13 1.65 14.37
CA VAL A 27 -0.84 0.56 14.53
C VAL A 27 -0.24 -0.75 14.01
N THR A 28 0.55 -0.68 12.96
CA THR A 28 1.35 -1.79 12.40
C THR A 28 2.83 -1.40 12.35
N ASN A 29 3.71 -2.39 12.27
CA ASN A 29 5.16 -2.19 12.23
C ASN A 29 5.90 -3.24 11.37
N ASN A 30 5.15 -3.96 10.53
CA ASN A 30 5.65 -5.04 9.69
C ASN A 30 5.53 -4.70 8.19
N GLY A 31 5.17 -3.45 7.85
CA GLY A 31 5.12 -2.96 6.49
C GLY A 31 6.47 -3.07 5.80
N VAL A 32 6.45 -3.52 4.56
CA VAL A 32 7.64 -3.61 3.70
C VAL A 32 7.26 -3.08 2.33
N GLU A 33 7.87 -1.97 1.91
CA GLU A 33 7.56 -1.33 0.62
C GLU A 33 7.66 -2.33 -0.54
N GLY A 34 6.58 -2.43 -1.31
CA GLY A 34 6.48 -3.36 -2.44
C GLY A 34 6.36 -4.84 -2.07
N VAL A 35 6.11 -5.18 -0.79
CA VAL A 35 6.02 -6.59 -0.34
C VAL A 35 4.89 -6.82 0.66
N VAL A 36 4.82 -6.05 1.75
CA VAL A 36 3.79 -6.17 2.78
C VAL A 36 3.08 -4.83 2.88
N PHE A 37 1.76 -4.82 2.68
CA PHE A 37 0.93 -3.63 2.62
C PHE A 37 -0.13 -3.69 3.72
N ASN A 38 -0.16 -2.69 4.61
CA ASN A 38 -1.19 -2.57 5.64
C ASN A 38 -2.12 -1.39 5.32
N GLY A 39 -3.41 -1.65 5.16
CA GLY A 39 -4.44 -0.61 4.96
C GLY A 39 -4.45 0.06 3.58
N VAL A 40 -3.54 -0.33 2.70
CA VAL A 40 -3.52 0.02 1.27
C VAL A 40 -3.41 -1.26 0.44
N PRO A 41 -3.95 -1.26 -0.79
CA PRO A 41 -3.89 -2.42 -1.66
C PRO A 41 -2.50 -2.60 -2.30
N ASP A 42 -2.21 -3.83 -2.72
CA ASP A 42 -1.18 -4.12 -3.72
C ASP A 42 -1.72 -3.82 -5.14
N TRP A 43 -0.90 -4.04 -6.17
CA TRP A 43 -1.29 -3.76 -7.55
C TRP A 43 -2.55 -4.54 -7.98
N LEU A 44 -2.65 -5.82 -7.63
CA LEU A 44 -3.78 -6.65 -8.06
C LEU A 44 -5.07 -6.21 -7.35
N TYR A 45 -5.00 -5.96 -6.05
CA TYR A 45 -6.14 -5.54 -5.26
C TYR A 45 -6.61 -4.14 -5.65
N GLU A 46 -5.69 -3.24 -5.99
CA GLU A 46 -6.03 -1.89 -6.45
C GLU A 46 -6.79 -1.93 -7.78
N GLU A 47 -6.29 -2.69 -8.76
CA GLU A 47 -6.80 -2.66 -10.14
C GLU A 47 -8.01 -3.58 -10.34
N GLU A 48 -7.95 -4.80 -9.81
CA GLU A 48 -8.88 -5.87 -10.22
C GLU A 48 -9.90 -6.26 -9.14
N ILE A 49 -9.50 -6.27 -7.86
CA ILE A 49 -10.34 -6.80 -6.77
C ILE A 49 -11.14 -5.71 -6.05
N LEU A 50 -10.46 -4.74 -5.44
CA LEU A 50 -11.10 -3.66 -4.68
C LEU A 50 -11.48 -2.48 -5.56
N LYS A 51 -10.76 -2.26 -6.68
CA LYS A 51 -10.97 -1.13 -7.58
C LYS A 51 -10.93 0.22 -6.85
N SER A 52 -10.02 0.29 -5.89
CA SER A 52 -9.88 1.40 -4.94
C SER A 52 -8.45 1.40 -4.44
N ASN A 53 -7.91 2.58 -4.13
CA ASN A 53 -6.62 2.74 -3.48
C ASN A 53 -6.70 2.62 -1.95
N GLN A 54 -7.84 2.20 -1.40
CA GLN A 54 -8.09 2.06 0.04
C GLN A 54 -8.36 0.60 0.40
N ALA A 55 -7.65 0.11 1.42
CA ALA A 55 -7.89 -1.19 2.03
C ALA A 55 -8.07 -1.07 3.56
N LEU A 56 -8.67 0.05 3.99
CA LEU A 56 -8.98 0.40 5.38
C LEU A 56 -10.38 1.00 5.45
N TRP A 57 -11.17 0.57 6.43
CA TRP A 57 -12.57 0.96 6.58
C TRP A 57 -12.91 1.26 8.04
N TRP A 58 -13.48 2.45 8.28
CA TRP A 58 -13.97 2.85 9.58
C TRP A 58 -15.33 2.23 9.91
N SER A 59 -15.54 1.92 11.18
CA SER A 59 -16.88 1.66 11.70
C SER A 59 -17.75 2.92 11.55
N PRO A 60 -19.09 2.78 11.40
CA PRO A 60 -19.98 3.94 11.23
C PRO A 60 -19.92 4.95 12.38
N ASP A 61 -19.60 4.49 13.59
CA ASP A 61 -19.44 5.32 14.79
C ASP A 61 -18.02 5.94 14.91
N GLY A 62 -17.07 5.52 14.07
CA GLY A 62 -15.69 6.01 14.05
C GLY A 62 -14.81 5.55 15.21
N ASN A 63 -15.29 4.61 16.03
CA ASN A 63 -14.55 4.12 17.20
C ASN A 63 -13.54 3.03 16.85
N GLN A 64 -13.73 2.34 15.72
CA GLN A 64 -12.91 1.23 15.29
C GLN A 64 -12.68 1.33 13.78
N PHE A 65 -11.66 0.65 13.29
CA PHE A 65 -11.48 0.43 11.85
C PHE A 65 -10.96 -0.99 11.63
N CYS A 66 -11.28 -1.55 10.47
CA CYS A 66 -10.64 -2.75 9.96
C CYS A 66 -9.73 -2.38 8.79
N PHE A 67 -8.72 -3.19 8.54
CA PHE A 67 -7.81 -3.02 7.42
C PHE A 67 -7.41 -4.40 6.90
N ALA A 68 -7.01 -4.46 5.63
CA ALA A 68 -6.40 -5.64 5.05
C ALA A 68 -4.88 -5.57 5.15
N THR A 69 -4.25 -6.72 5.36
CA THR A 69 -2.81 -6.91 5.19
C THR A 69 -2.56 -7.76 3.96
N LEU A 70 -1.85 -7.24 2.97
CA LEU A 70 -1.51 -7.98 1.76
C LEU A 70 -0.03 -8.33 1.78
N ASN A 71 0.29 -9.60 1.52
CA ASN A 71 1.65 -10.11 1.65
C ASN A 71 2.10 -10.78 0.36
N ASP A 72 2.84 -10.02 -0.43
CA ASP A 72 3.39 -10.42 -1.71
C ASP A 72 4.76 -11.10 -1.62
N THR A 73 5.22 -11.52 -0.44
CA THR A 73 6.52 -12.21 -0.30
C THR A 73 6.69 -13.39 -1.26
N LYS A 74 5.60 -14.09 -1.56
CA LYS A 74 5.55 -15.25 -2.47
C LYS A 74 4.96 -14.93 -3.85
N THR A 75 4.60 -13.68 -4.10
CA THR A 75 4.13 -13.21 -5.41
C THR A 75 5.33 -13.03 -6.34
N GLY A 76 5.18 -13.48 -7.59
CA GLY A 76 6.21 -13.35 -8.61
C GLY A 76 6.55 -11.89 -8.91
N ILE A 77 7.76 -11.65 -9.43
CA ILE A 77 8.21 -10.32 -9.82
C ILE A 77 8.15 -10.21 -11.35
N TYR A 78 7.52 -9.15 -11.83
CA TYR A 78 7.55 -8.74 -13.22
C TYR A 78 8.49 -7.56 -13.40
N TYR A 79 9.40 -7.67 -14.38
CA TYR A 79 10.35 -6.62 -14.73
C TYR A 79 9.92 -5.93 -16.02
N TYR A 80 10.07 -4.60 -16.05
CA TYR A 80 9.75 -3.80 -17.21
C TYR A 80 10.75 -2.65 -17.38
N ASN A 81 10.92 -2.21 -18.63
CA ASN A 81 11.77 -1.07 -18.93
C ASN A 81 11.02 0.24 -18.66
N TRP A 82 11.62 1.10 -17.86
CA TRP A 82 11.17 2.45 -17.57
C TRP A 82 12.06 3.47 -18.28
N TYR A 83 11.49 4.22 -19.21
CA TYR A 83 12.22 5.16 -20.07
C TYR A 83 12.31 6.58 -19.50
N GLY A 84 11.87 6.81 -18.27
CA GLY A 84 11.95 8.13 -17.64
C GLY A 84 11.10 9.19 -18.32
N ASN A 85 11.53 10.44 -18.19
CA ASN A 85 10.93 11.60 -18.85
C ASN A 85 11.77 11.96 -20.07
N HIS A 86 11.13 12.11 -21.24
CA HIS A 86 11.81 12.47 -22.48
C HIS A 86 12.63 13.76 -22.40
N ASN A 87 12.20 14.73 -21.57
CA ASN A 87 12.86 16.03 -21.43
C ASN A 87 14.04 16.00 -20.44
N ASP A 88 14.27 14.90 -19.75
CA ASP A 88 15.37 14.74 -18.81
C ASP A 88 16.61 14.20 -19.55
N SER A 89 17.48 15.11 -19.98
CA SER A 89 18.74 14.78 -20.66
C SER A 89 19.74 14.03 -19.78
N SER A 90 19.48 13.90 -18.47
CA SER A 90 20.29 13.05 -17.57
C SER A 90 19.87 11.58 -17.58
N ASN A 91 18.67 11.27 -18.10
CA ASN A 91 18.10 9.92 -18.08
C ASN A 91 17.99 9.34 -19.50
N VAL A 92 19.15 9.17 -20.14
CA VAL A 92 19.27 8.72 -21.54
C VAL A 92 19.13 7.20 -21.72
N MET A 93 19.11 6.42 -20.64
CA MET A 93 19.05 4.96 -20.68
C MET A 93 17.81 4.42 -19.98
N ALA A 94 17.23 3.36 -20.55
CA ALA A 94 16.11 2.67 -19.91
C ALA A 94 16.55 2.07 -18.57
N GLN A 95 15.73 2.28 -17.54
CA GLN A 95 15.91 1.72 -16.21
C GLN A 95 15.05 0.48 -16.06
N LEU A 96 15.60 -0.62 -15.56
CA LEU A 96 14.80 -1.78 -15.24
C LEU A 96 14.05 -1.53 -13.92
N LYS A 97 12.72 -1.49 -13.98
CA LYS A 97 11.85 -1.45 -12.81
C LYS A 97 11.17 -2.79 -12.61
N SER A 98 10.71 -3.03 -11.40
CA SER A 98 10.03 -4.26 -11.02
C SER A 98 8.78 -3.98 -10.22
N ILE A 99 7.76 -4.81 -10.40
CA ILE A 99 6.54 -4.84 -9.60
C ILE A 99 6.21 -6.29 -9.24
N ARG A 100 5.60 -6.51 -8.08
CA ARG A 100 5.07 -7.83 -7.74
C ARG A 100 3.76 -8.03 -8.46
N TYR A 101 3.69 -9.09 -9.26
CA TYR A 101 2.61 -9.32 -10.19
C TYR A 101 2.26 -10.80 -10.24
N PRO A 102 1.07 -11.21 -9.77
CA PRO A 102 0.62 -12.60 -9.88
C PRO A 102 0.17 -12.88 -11.31
N LYS A 103 0.97 -13.65 -12.06
CA LYS A 103 0.57 -14.13 -13.39
C LYS A 103 -0.60 -15.12 -13.26
N VAL A 104 -1.41 -15.26 -14.30
CA VAL A 104 -2.48 -16.28 -14.38
C VAL A 104 -1.95 -17.65 -13.94
N SER A 105 -2.72 -18.35 -13.11
CA SER A 105 -2.36 -19.66 -12.54
C SER A 105 -1.26 -19.64 -11.46
N THR A 106 -0.93 -18.47 -10.89
CA THR A 106 -0.06 -18.36 -9.70
C THR A 106 -0.87 -18.13 -8.42
N THR A 107 -0.31 -18.53 -7.27
CA THR A 107 -0.97 -18.36 -5.96
C THR A 107 -0.93 -16.90 -5.53
N ILE A 108 -2.10 -16.36 -5.19
CA ILE A 108 -2.25 -15.06 -4.54
C ILE A 108 -2.22 -15.30 -3.03
N TRP A 109 -1.38 -14.55 -2.30
CA TRP A 109 -1.23 -14.69 -0.86
C TRP A 109 -1.86 -13.51 -0.15
N ILE A 110 -2.94 -13.78 0.57
CA ILE A 110 -3.57 -12.82 1.47
C ILE A 110 -2.98 -13.09 2.86
N ALA A 111 -2.51 -12.04 3.56
CA ALA A 111 -2.20 -12.15 4.97
C ALA A 111 -3.45 -11.79 5.79
N TYR A 112 -3.64 -12.54 6.87
CA TYR A 112 -4.75 -12.39 7.83
C TYR A 112 -4.61 -11.13 8.68
#